data_AF-A0A847QWN7-F1
#
_entry.id   AF-A0A847QWN7-F1
#
_cell.length_a   1.000
_cell.length_b   1.000
_cell.length_c   1.000
_cell.angle_alpha   90.00
_cell.angle_beta   90.00
_cell.angle_gamma   90.00
#
_symmetry.space_group_name_H-M   'P 1'
#
loop_
_entity.id
_entity.type
_entity.pdbx_description
1 polymer ?
#
loop_
_entity_poly.entity_id
_entity_poly.type
_entity_poly.pdbx_seq_one_letter_code
_entity_poly.pdbx_strand_id
1 'polypeptide(L)'
;MDDTAFVDGHYIHAKLVHSEKEIVYDAAARIDFIADRKYAYESYSKEPHDEYSELIYDSITNPEQLNDLSITIDYMKSPKITEGNWEFSFMIPEKVTTEFHVDKEIPINGDKLRIDMVSLSPIGITVHLPQNMSADYNHSDMVYVEYSDGTIIELNQSSIHTYENESTLIFRGHIIEIENVQGIIINGERINISQ
;
A
#
# COMPACT_ATOMS: atom_id res chain seq x y z
N MET A 1 -5.04 4.07 13.13
CA MET A 1 -4.06 5.18 13.10
C MET A 1 -3.65 5.29 11.65
N ASP A 2 -4.04 6.38 11.00
CA ASP A 2 -3.86 6.59 9.58
C ASP A 2 -2.39 6.71 9.21
N ASP A 3 -1.94 5.82 8.32
CA ASP A 3 -0.71 6.00 7.53
C ASP A 3 -0.99 7.07 6.46
N THR A 4 -1.00 8.34 6.87
CA THR A 4 -0.78 9.44 5.94
C THR A 4 0.66 9.35 5.47
N ALA A 5 0.86 8.96 4.20
CA ALA A 5 2.15 9.07 3.55
C ALA A 5 2.68 10.51 3.71
N PHE A 6 3.73 10.68 4.50
CA PHE A 6 4.46 11.93 4.62
C PHE A 6 5.20 12.20 3.31
N VAL A 7 4.49 12.79 2.32
CA VAL A 7 5.08 13.28 1.07
C VAL A 7 5.32 14.79 1.14
N ASP A 8 5.37 15.39 2.33
CA ASP A 8 5.72 16.79 2.51
C ASP A 8 7.04 16.91 3.26
N GLY A 9 8.13 16.77 2.50
CA GLY A 9 9.45 17.23 2.91
C GLY A 9 9.89 18.37 2.00
N HIS A 10 10.24 19.52 2.57
CA HIS A 10 10.97 20.54 1.82
C HIS A 10 12.34 19.96 1.45
N TYR A 11 12.50 19.60 0.18
CA TYR A 11 13.80 19.20 -0.36
C TYR A 11 14.59 20.47 -0.68
N ILE A 12 15.57 20.76 0.17
CA ILE A 12 16.53 21.84 -0.03
C ILE A 12 17.89 21.18 -0.23
N HIS A 13 18.49 21.37 -1.41
CA HIS A 13 19.87 21.02 -1.67
C HIS A 13 20.67 22.29 -1.90
N ALA A 14 21.75 22.46 -1.14
CA ALA A 14 22.58 23.66 -1.20
C ALA A 14 24.04 23.26 -1.45
N LYS A 15 24.69 23.98 -2.36
CA LYS A 15 26.07 23.72 -2.79
C LYS A 15 26.84 25.01 -2.93
N LEU A 16 28.16 24.95 -2.75
CA LEU A 16 29.07 26.03 -3.10
C LEU A 16 29.64 25.79 -4.51
N VAL A 17 29.52 26.81 -5.35
CA VAL A 17 29.97 26.78 -6.74
C VAL A 17 30.89 27.96 -7.05
N HIS A 18 31.86 27.75 -7.94
CA HIS A 18 32.60 28.86 -8.56
C HIS A 18 31.74 29.59 -9.61
N SER A 19 32.23 30.73 -10.11
CA SER A 19 31.57 31.56 -11.13
C SER A 19 31.21 30.80 -12.42
N GLU A 20 31.91 29.69 -12.72
CA GLU A 20 31.65 28.81 -13.86
C GLU A 20 30.61 27.69 -13.58
N LYS A 21 29.95 27.73 -12.42
CA LYS A 21 28.97 26.72 -11.94
C LYS A 21 29.54 25.32 -11.66
N GLU A 22 30.86 25.20 -11.55
CA GLU A 22 31.52 23.98 -11.07
C GLU A 22 31.20 23.79 -9.57
N ILE A 23 30.75 22.59 -9.19
CA ILE A 23 30.45 22.24 -7.80
C ILE A 23 31.77 21.97 -7.07
N VAL A 24 32.07 22.78 -6.07
CA VAL A 24 33.34 22.72 -5.32
C VAL A 24 33.13 22.02 -3.98
N TYR A 25 32.00 22.30 -3.33
CA TYR A 25 31.64 21.68 -2.07
C TYR A 25 30.15 21.30 -2.07
N ASP A 26 29.88 20.01 -1.82
CA ASP A 26 28.55 19.47 -1.55
C ASP A 26 28.45 19.18 -0.05
N ALA A 27 27.28 19.43 0.55
CA ALA A 27 27.10 19.26 1.99
C ALA A 27 27.17 17.77 2.35
N ALA A 28 28.12 17.39 3.21
CA ALA A 28 28.34 15.98 3.59
C ALA A 28 27.21 15.42 4.48
N ALA A 29 26.48 16.30 5.17
CA ALA A 29 25.32 15.98 5.97
C ALA A 29 24.33 17.14 5.98
N ARG A 30 23.03 16.84 5.92
CA ARG A 30 21.94 17.75 6.27
C ARG A 30 21.51 17.40 7.69
N ILE A 31 21.80 18.27 8.67
CA ILE A 31 21.36 18.05 10.04
C ILE A 31 19.94 18.62 10.19
N ASP A 32 18.98 17.72 10.38
CA ASP A 32 17.63 18.08 10.83
C ASP A 32 17.62 18.16 12.35
N PHE A 33 17.54 19.37 12.89
CA PHE A 33 17.62 19.61 14.34
C PHE A 33 16.39 19.11 15.12
N ILE A 34 15.26 18.84 14.47
CA ILE A 34 14.12 18.21 15.15
C ILE A 34 14.48 16.76 15.54
N ALA A 35 15.30 16.10 14.72
CA ALA A 35 15.71 14.71 14.92
C ALA A 35 17.03 14.54 15.70
N ASP A 36 18.01 15.44 15.57
CA ASP A 36 19.36 15.24 16.13
C ASP A 36 19.79 16.35 17.11
N ARG A 37 19.30 16.24 18.36
CA ARG A 37 19.52 17.22 19.45
C ARG A 37 20.98 17.40 19.89
N LYS A 38 21.92 16.62 19.38
CA LYS A 38 23.34 16.66 19.79
C LYS A 38 24.06 17.93 19.34
N TYR A 39 23.61 18.57 18.26
CA TYR A 39 24.26 19.75 17.67
C TYR A 39 23.54 21.07 17.98
N ALA A 40 22.40 21.03 18.68
CA ALA A 40 21.64 22.23 19.01
C ALA A 40 22.47 23.14 19.93
N TYR A 41 23.05 24.19 19.35
CA TYR A 41 23.78 25.20 20.10
C TYR A 41 22.75 26.07 20.85
N GLU A 42 22.59 25.89 22.17
CA GLU A 42 21.81 26.80 23.01
C GLU A 42 22.52 28.17 23.09
N SER A 43 22.34 29.00 22.07
CA SER A 43 22.69 30.41 22.11
C SER A 43 21.57 31.17 22.83
N TYR A 44 21.72 31.34 24.14
CA TYR A 44 20.89 32.19 25.01
C TYR A 44 20.96 33.69 24.61
N SER A 45 20.44 34.12 23.47
CA SER A 45 20.17 35.56 23.23
C SER A 45 19.35 35.95 21.99
N LYS A 46 18.83 35.03 21.16
CA LYS A 46 17.99 35.43 20.03
C LYS A 46 16.71 34.62 20.02
N GLU A 47 15.58 35.33 20.09
CA GLU A 47 14.25 34.74 19.93
C GLU A 47 14.22 33.86 18.68
N PRO A 48 13.61 32.66 18.76
CA PRO A 48 13.68 31.67 17.70
C PRO A 48 12.90 32.20 16.49
N HIS A 49 13.61 32.49 15.40
CA HIS A 49 13.02 32.32 14.09
C HIS A 49 13.01 30.81 13.86
N ASP A 50 11.83 30.21 13.95
CA ASP A 50 11.63 28.78 14.27
C ASP A 50 12.20 27.75 13.28
N GLU A 51 12.75 28.12 12.13
CA GLU A 51 13.28 27.13 11.18
C GLU A 51 14.51 27.65 10.42
N TYR A 52 15.70 27.27 10.87
CA TYR A 52 16.93 27.42 10.08
C TYR A 52 17.59 26.05 9.89
N SER A 53 18.24 25.86 8.74
CA SER A 53 19.07 24.68 8.47
C SER A 53 20.54 25.09 8.46
N GLU A 54 21.38 24.38 9.22
CA GLU A 54 22.82 24.53 9.14
C GLU A 54 23.41 23.52 8.15
N LEU A 55 24.34 23.99 7.33
CA LEU A 55 25.07 23.17 6.36
C LEU A 55 26.53 23.14 6.80
N ILE A 56 27.01 21.96 7.16
CA ILE A 56 28.38 21.75 7.60
C ILE A 56 29.20 21.20 6.43
N TYR A 57 30.30 21.87 6.13
CA TYR A 57 31.25 21.46 5.10
C TYR A 57 32.58 21.11 5.76
N ASP A 58 32.77 19.82 6.08
CA ASP A 58 33.95 19.33 6.82
C ASP A 58 35.28 19.61 6.11
N SER A 59 35.25 19.82 4.79
CA SER A 59 36.40 20.11 3.95
C SER A 59 36.81 21.60 3.93
N ILE A 60 36.02 22.47 4.57
CA ILE A 60 36.32 23.89 4.71
C ILE A 60 36.97 24.10 6.08
N THR A 61 38.27 24.42 6.03
CA THR A 61 39.13 24.53 7.22
C THR A 61 39.59 25.97 7.48
N ASN A 62 39.42 26.87 6.50
CA ASN A 62 39.68 28.29 6.66
C ASN A 62 38.68 29.16 5.84
N PRO A 63 38.44 30.43 6.24
CA PRO A 63 37.49 31.30 5.55
C PRO A 63 37.90 31.72 4.13
N GLU A 64 39.19 31.75 3.82
CA GLU A 64 39.69 32.17 2.50
C GLU A 64 39.27 31.21 1.38
N GLN A 65 39.00 29.93 1.71
CA GLN A 65 38.44 28.94 0.78
C GLN A 65 37.04 29.31 0.25
N LEU A 66 36.35 30.26 0.90
CA LEU A 66 35.03 30.74 0.48
C LEU A 66 35.11 31.94 -0.47
N ASN A 67 36.31 32.49 -0.67
CA ASN A 67 36.50 33.61 -1.60
C ASN A 67 36.07 33.17 -3.01
N ASP A 68 35.30 34.03 -3.67
CA ASP A 68 34.82 33.81 -5.04
C ASP A 68 33.88 32.59 -5.23
N LEU A 69 33.29 32.08 -4.14
CA LEU A 69 32.23 31.08 -4.18
C LEU A 69 30.85 31.72 -4.00
N SER A 70 29.84 31.13 -4.64
CA SER A 70 28.43 31.46 -4.46
C SER A 70 27.66 30.26 -3.94
N ILE A 71 26.66 30.53 -3.09
CA ILE A 71 25.72 29.51 -2.62
C ILE A 71 24.61 29.36 -3.67
N THR A 72 24.43 28.15 -4.17
CA THR A 72 23.26 27.78 -4.99
C THR A 72 22.35 26.90 -4.16
N ILE A 73 21.05 27.21 -4.16
CA ILE A 73 20.02 26.48 -3.44
C ILE A 73 18.99 25.98 -4.44
N ASP A 74 18.96 24.68 -4.67
CA ASP A 74 17.91 24.01 -5.40
C ASP A 74 16.81 23.60 -4.41
N TYR A 75 15.58 24.04 -4.67
CA TYR A 75 14.44 23.66 -3.86
C TYR A 75 13.27 23.20 -4.73
N MET A 76 12.60 22.15 -4.30
CA MET A 76 11.30 21.78 -4.85
C MET A 76 10.21 22.42 -3.99
N LYS A 77 9.36 23.23 -4.61
CA LYS A 77 8.10 23.65 -4.00
C LYS A 77 7.12 22.49 -4.16
N SER A 78 6.53 22.00 -3.07
CA SER A 78 5.47 20.97 -3.15
C SER A 78 4.45 21.38 -4.21
N PRO A 79 4.06 20.47 -5.12
CA PRO A 79 3.06 20.77 -6.12
C PRO A 79 1.80 21.26 -5.40
N LYS A 80 1.21 22.34 -5.91
CA LYS A 80 0.00 22.94 -5.32
C LYS A 80 -1.08 21.85 -5.27
N ILE A 81 -1.47 21.41 -4.07
CA ILE A 81 -2.54 20.42 -3.89
C ILE A 81 -3.79 21.02 -4.54
N THR A 82 -4.35 20.31 -5.52
CA THR A 82 -5.62 20.73 -6.12
C THR A 82 -6.73 20.27 -5.19
N GLU A 83 -7.18 21.18 -4.34
CA GLU A 83 -8.36 20.98 -3.50
C GLU A 83 -9.60 20.91 -4.40
N GLY A 84 -10.37 19.83 -4.25
CA GLY A 84 -11.59 19.61 -5.01
C GLY A 84 -12.41 18.52 -4.34
N ASN A 85 -13.74 18.64 -4.43
CA ASN A 85 -14.64 17.60 -3.95
C ASN A 85 -14.79 16.57 -5.08
N TRP A 86 -14.30 15.36 -4.83
CA TRP A 86 -14.49 14.23 -5.72
C TRP A 86 -15.69 13.43 -5.22
N GLU A 87 -16.82 13.58 -5.90
CA GLU A 87 -18.02 12.81 -5.63
C GLU A 87 -18.27 11.83 -6.76
N PHE A 88 -18.42 10.55 -6.41
CA PHE A 88 -18.80 9.51 -7.34
C PHE A 88 -20.11 8.89 -6.85
N SER A 89 -21.15 8.98 -7.67
CA SER A 89 -22.43 8.34 -7.40
C SER A 89 -22.62 7.20 -8.39
N PHE A 90 -22.84 5.99 -7.88
CA PHE A 90 -23.22 4.83 -8.67
C PHE A 90 -24.33 4.08 -7.95
N MET A 91 -25.17 3.39 -8.72
CA MET A 91 -26.20 2.51 -8.17
C MET A 91 -25.60 1.11 -8.01
N ILE A 92 -25.68 0.57 -6.79
CA ILE A 92 -25.35 -0.83 -6.53
C ILE A 92 -26.62 -1.64 -6.81
N PRO A 93 -26.58 -2.66 -7.70
CA PRO A 93 -27.72 -3.55 -7.91
C PRO A 93 -28.13 -4.24 -6.61
N GLU A 94 -29.43 -4.48 -6.39
CA GLU A 94 -29.94 -5.11 -5.16
C GLU A 94 -29.34 -6.49 -4.88
N LYS A 95 -28.90 -7.21 -5.91
CA LYS A 95 -28.22 -8.50 -5.76
C LYS A 95 -27.09 -8.62 -6.76
N VAL A 96 -25.87 -8.43 -6.28
CA VAL A 96 -24.62 -8.59 -7.05
C VAL A 96 -23.95 -9.94 -6.74
N THR A 97 -24.46 -10.66 -5.74
CA THR A 97 -23.94 -11.93 -5.27
C THR A 97 -24.89 -13.08 -5.59
N THR A 98 -24.35 -14.16 -6.15
CA THR A 98 -25.05 -15.43 -6.31
C THR A 98 -24.49 -16.43 -5.30
N GLU A 99 -25.37 -17.12 -4.57
CA GLU A 99 -25.00 -18.03 -3.49
C GLU A 99 -25.30 -19.47 -3.89
N PHE A 100 -24.39 -20.38 -3.55
CA PHE A 100 -24.44 -21.79 -3.87
C PHE A 100 -24.17 -22.59 -2.62
N HIS A 101 -25.14 -23.40 -2.19
CA HIS A 101 -24.90 -24.40 -1.16
C HIS A 101 -24.10 -25.55 -1.75
N VAL A 102 -22.94 -25.84 -1.15
CA VAL A 102 -21.99 -26.82 -1.65
C VAL A 102 -21.96 -28.06 -0.77
N ASP A 103 -22.05 -27.87 0.55
CA ASP A 103 -21.95 -28.92 1.58
C ASP A 103 -20.91 -30.01 1.27
N LYS A 104 -19.67 -29.59 1.00
CA LYS A 104 -18.58 -30.48 0.55
C LYS A 104 -17.30 -30.23 1.34
N GLU A 105 -16.58 -31.29 1.66
CA GLU A 105 -15.22 -31.19 2.19
C GLU A 105 -14.22 -30.90 1.06
N ILE A 106 -13.45 -29.81 1.21
CA ILE A 106 -12.40 -29.42 0.26
C ILE A 106 -11.10 -29.17 1.04
N PRO A 107 -9.95 -29.60 0.50
CA PRO A 107 -8.66 -29.24 1.10
C PRO A 107 -8.45 -27.74 1.02
N ILE A 108 -8.26 -27.09 2.18
CA ILE A 108 -7.92 -25.68 2.32
C ILE A 108 -6.75 -25.60 3.30
N ASN A 109 -5.64 -25.03 2.85
CA ASN A 109 -4.39 -24.92 3.61
C ASN A 109 -3.90 -26.25 4.21
N GLY A 110 -4.10 -27.35 3.48
CA GLY A 110 -3.71 -28.70 3.88
C GLY A 110 -4.74 -29.44 4.77
N ASP A 111 -5.74 -28.74 5.32
CA ASP A 111 -6.81 -29.34 6.12
C ASP A 111 -8.05 -29.59 5.28
N LYS A 112 -8.77 -30.69 5.56
CA LYS A 112 -10.08 -30.93 4.93
C LYS A 112 -11.14 -30.15 5.68
N LEU A 113 -11.65 -29.10 5.05
CA LEU A 113 -12.67 -28.24 5.64
C LEU A 113 -14.00 -28.43 4.94
N ARG A 114 -15.08 -28.53 5.72
CA ARG A 114 -16.44 -28.55 5.19
C ARG A 114 -16.81 -27.14 4.76
N ILE A 115 -17.13 -26.97 3.49
CA ILE A 115 -17.68 -25.74 2.94
C ILE A 115 -19.19 -25.86 2.94
N ASP A 116 -19.86 -24.93 3.62
CA ASP A 116 -21.32 -24.86 3.62
C ASP A 116 -21.83 -24.18 2.34
N MET A 117 -21.34 -22.98 2.09
CA MET A 117 -21.81 -22.12 1.01
C MET A 117 -20.65 -21.43 0.30
N VAL A 118 -20.83 -21.15 -0.98
CA VAL A 118 -19.95 -20.27 -1.76
C VAL A 118 -20.79 -19.15 -2.37
N SER A 119 -20.36 -17.92 -2.18
CA SER A 119 -20.94 -16.74 -2.81
C SER A 119 -20.03 -16.24 -3.92
N LEU A 120 -20.58 -15.91 -5.07
CA LEU A 120 -19.88 -15.37 -6.23
C LEU A 120 -20.34 -13.93 -6.48
N SER A 121 -19.39 -13.01 -6.59
CA SER A 121 -19.61 -11.59 -6.90
C SER A 121 -18.68 -11.15 -8.03
N PRO A 122 -18.88 -9.97 -8.65
CA PRO A 122 -18.00 -9.50 -9.71
C PRO A 122 -16.59 -9.16 -9.22
N ILE A 123 -16.39 -9.06 -7.91
CA ILE A 123 -15.10 -8.70 -7.31
C ILE A 123 -14.38 -9.90 -6.68
N GLY A 124 -14.98 -11.09 -6.74
CA GLY A 124 -14.39 -12.28 -6.14
C GLY A 124 -15.42 -13.29 -5.63
N ILE A 125 -14.91 -14.35 -5.02
CA ILE A 125 -15.70 -15.38 -4.35
C ILE A 125 -15.56 -15.29 -2.84
N THR A 126 -16.57 -15.76 -2.12
CA THR A 126 -16.56 -15.93 -0.67
C THR A 126 -16.94 -17.36 -0.32
N VAL A 127 -16.09 -18.04 0.41
CA VAL A 127 -16.30 -19.41 0.88
C VAL A 127 -16.68 -19.34 2.34
N HIS A 128 -17.84 -19.87 2.69
CA HIS A 128 -18.38 -19.90 4.05
C HIS A 128 -18.08 -21.24 4.70
N LEU A 129 -17.45 -21.18 5.86
CA LEU A 129 -17.03 -22.32 6.66
C LEU A 129 -17.83 -22.31 7.98
N PRO A 130 -18.53 -23.40 8.32
CA PRO A 130 -19.30 -23.53 9.56
C PRO A 130 -18.39 -23.86 10.76
N GLN A 131 -17.19 -23.28 10.78
CA GLN A 131 -16.19 -23.47 11.83
C GLN A 131 -15.24 -22.27 11.91
N ASN A 132 -14.63 -22.07 13.07
CA ASN A 132 -13.58 -21.07 13.26
C ASN A 132 -12.28 -21.51 12.57
N MET A 133 -11.65 -20.55 11.91
CA MET A 133 -10.30 -20.65 11.39
C MET A 133 -9.34 -19.86 12.28
N SER A 134 -8.09 -20.32 12.32
CA SER A 134 -7.03 -19.60 13.05
C SER A 134 -6.86 -18.19 12.51
N ALA A 135 -6.64 -17.22 13.40
CA ALA A 135 -6.29 -15.86 13.03
C ALA A 135 -4.94 -15.78 12.28
N ASP A 136 -4.07 -16.77 12.48
CA ASP A 136 -2.77 -16.88 11.81
C ASP A 136 -2.86 -17.63 10.46
N TYR A 137 -4.05 -17.73 9.88
CA TYR A 137 -4.25 -18.37 8.58
C TYR A 137 -3.48 -17.62 7.48
N ASN A 138 -2.50 -18.31 6.89
CA ASN A 138 -1.72 -17.83 5.76
C ASN A 138 -2.17 -18.61 4.50
N HIS A 139 -2.83 -17.92 3.57
CA HIS A 139 -3.40 -18.60 2.41
C HIS A 139 -2.29 -19.03 1.43
N SER A 140 -2.35 -20.27 0.98
CA SER A 140 -1.59 -20.76 -0.19
C SER A 140 -2.50 -21.47 -1.20
N ASP A 141 -3.81 -21.31 -1.01
CA ASP A 141 -4.83 -22.00 -1.78
C ASP A 141 -4.89 -21.46 -3.20
N MET A 142 -4.92 -22.38 -4.16
CA MET A 142 -5.10 -22.06 -5.56
C MET A 142 -6.59 -22.02 -5.87
N VAL A 143 -7.11 -20.82 -6.09
CA VAL A 143 -8.53 -20.60 -6.37
C VAL A 143 -8.70 -20.05 -7.77
N TYR A 144 -9.56 -20.69 -8.54
CA TYR A 144 -9.87 -20.30 -9.92
C TYR A 144 -11.35 -20.20 -10.17
N VAL A 145 -11.71 -19.35 -11.12
CA VAL A 145 -13.04 -19.30 -11.73
C VAL A 145 -12.93 -19.78 -13.17
N GLU A 146 -13.78 -20.74 -13.52
CA GLU A 146 -13.87 -21.34 -14.85
C GLU A 146 -15.11 -20.80 -15.57
N TYR A 147 -14.89 -20.21 -16.74
CA TYR A 147 -15.92 -19.71 -17.62
C TYR A 147 -16.40 -20.78 -18.61
N SER A 148 -17.60 -20.57 -19.14
CA SER A 148 -18.26 -21.50 -20.08
C SER A 148 -17.52 -21.66 -21.42
N ASP A 149 -16.65 -20.70 -21.78
CA ASP A 149 -15.80 -20.73 -22.96
C ASP A 149 -14.47 -21.48 -22.73
N GLY A 150 -14.24 -21.98 -21.51
CA GLY A 150 -13.01 -22.65 -21.07
C GLY A 150 -11.93 -21.70 -20.55
N THR A 151 -12.19 -20.39 -20.50
CA THR A 151 -11.27 -19.43 -19.87
C THR A 151 -11.21 -19.69 -18.35
N ILE A 152 -10.00 -19.67 -17.79
CA ILE A 152 -9.76 -19.84 -16.36
C ILE A 152 -9.03 -18.59 -15.84
N ILE A 153 -9.56 -17.98 -14.78
CA ILE A 153 -8.92 -16.86 -14.09
C ILE A 153 -8.54 -17.28 -12.68
N GLU A 154 -7.36 -16.84 -12.24
CA GLU A 154 -6.85 -17.06 -10.89
C GLU A 154 -7.28 -15.93 -9.95
N LEU A 155 -7.67 -16.29 -8.73
CA LEU A 155 -7.96 -15.36 -7.63
C LEU A 155 -6.85 -15.47 -6.59
N ASN A 156 -5.89 -14.55 -6.65
CA ASN A 156 -4.65 -14.62 -5.87
C ASN A 156 -4.63 -13.69 -4.65
N GLN A 157 -5.67 -12.89 -4.43
CA GLN A 157 -5.81 -12.05 -3.25
C GLN A 157 -6.76 -12.72 -2.27
N SER A 158 -6.29 -13.08 -1.07
CA SER A 158 -7.20 -13.64 -0.07
C SER A 158 -7.26 -12.83 1.21
N SER A 159 -8.39 -12.93 1.88
CA SER A 159 -8.58 -12.49 3.25
C SER A 159 -9.47 -13.46 3.99
N ILE A 160 -9.37 -13.46 5.32
CA ILE A 160 -10.20 -14.26 6.18
C ILE A 160 -10.90 -13.37 7.20
N HIS A 161 -12.16 -13.67 7.44
CA HIS A 161 -12.94 -13.06 8.51
C HIS A 161 -13.55 -14.18 9.34
N THR A 162 -13.33 -14.15 10.65
CA THR A 162 -13.88 -15.14 11.58
C THR A 162 -14.82 -14.42 12.55
N TYR A 163 -16.06 -14.88 12.64
CA TYR A 163 -17.07 -14.35 13.54
C TYR A 163 -17.83 -15.50 14.20
N GLU A 164 -17.85 -15.51 15.54
CA GLU A 164 -18.65 -16.42 16.40
C GLU A 164 -18.94 -17.83 15.83
N ASN A 165 -17.91 -18.67 15.73
CA ASN A 165 -17.97 -20.08 15.27
C ASN A 165 -18.07 -20.29 13.75
N GLU A 166 -18.01 -19.23 12.96
CA GLU A 166 -18.02 -19.29 11.50
C GLU A 166 -16.85 -18.48 10.92
N SER A 167 -16.37 -18.90 9.76
CA SER A 167 -15.32 -18.17 9.03
C SER A 167 -15.67 -18.01 7.57
N THR A 168 -15.30 -16.88 6.99
CA THR A 168 -15.41 -16.63 5.57
C THR A 168 -14.03 -16.40 4.98
N LEU A 169 -13.72 -17.13 3.91
CA LEU A 169 -12.55 -16.89 3.07
C LEU A 169 -12.97 -16.11 1.85
N ILE A 170 -12.35 -14.97 1.61
CA ILE A 170 -12.67 -14.11 0.47
C ILE A 170 -11.49 -14.17 -0.48
N PHE A 171 -11.72 -14.59 -1.72
CA PHE A 171 -10.72 -14.63 -2.79
C PHE A 171 -11.07 -13.62 -3.88
N ARG A 172 -10.12 -12.75 -4.24
CA ARG A 172 -10.27 -11.64 -5.19
C ARG A 172 -9.12 -11.64 -6.21
N GLY A 173 -9.26 -10.78 -7.22
CA GLY A 173 -8.23 -10.57 -8.24
C GLY A 173 -8.83 -9.84 -9.42
N HIS A 174 -9.27 -10.61 -10.42
CA HIS A 174 -9.92 -10.08 -11.61
C HIS A 174 -11.41 -9.80 -11.41
N ILE A 175 -11.96 -8.91 -12.24
CA ILE A 175 -13.41 -8.72 -12.34
C ILE A 175 -14.02 -9.98 -12.95
N ILE A 176 -15.11 -10.47 -12.37
CA ILE A 176 -15.79 -11.70 -12.76
C ILE A 176 -17.12 -11.39 -13.44
N GLU A 177 -17.32 -11.90 -14.65
CA GLU A 177 -18.60 -11.87 -15.37
C GLU A 177 -19.44 -13.07 -14.94
N ILE A 178 -20.19 -12.92 -13.84
CA ILE A 178 -20.90 -14.00 -13.14
C ILE A 178 -21.76 -14.85 -14.09
N GLU A 179 -22.43 -14.21 -15.05
CA GLU A 179 -23.32 -14.84 -16.03
C GLU A 179 -22.63 -15.88 -16.93
N ASN A 180 -21.32 -15.78 -17.10
CA ASN A 180 -20.53 -16.65 -17.97
C ASN A 180 -19.82 -17.76 -17.19
N VAL A 181 -19.90 -17.75 -15.86
CA VAL A 181 -19.17 -18.66 -14.97
C VAL A 181 -19.84 -20.03 -14.90
N GLN A 182 -19.05 -21.09 -15.06
CA GLN A 182 -19.51 -22.48 -15.07
C GLN A 182 -19.02 -23.28 -13.84
N GLY A 183 -17.84 -22.95 -13.32
CA GLY A 183 -17.18 -23.68 -12.23
C GLY A 183 -16.32 -22.78 -11.35
N ILE A 184 -16.19 -23.14 -10.07
CA ILE A 184 -15.18 -22.60 -9.16
C ILE A 184 -14.27 -23.78 -8.81
N ILE A 185 -12.96 -23.57 -8.86
CA ILE A 185 -11.97 -24.60 -8.57
C ILE A 185 -11.18 -24.15 -7.36
N ILE A 186 -11.16 -24.95 -6.29
CA ILE A 186 -10.40 -24.67 -5.08
C ILE A 186 -9.44 -25.85 -4.88
N ASN A 187 -8.13 -25.59 -4.98
CA ASN A 187 -7.08 -26.61 -4.85
C ASN A 187 -7.30 -27.84 -5.75
N GLY A 188 -7.82 -27.62 -6.97
CA GLY A 188 -8.11 -28.68 -7.94
C GLY A 188 -9.48 -29.36 -7.77
N GLU A 189 -10.21 -29.09 -6.68
CA GLU A 189 -11.58 -29.56 -6.51
C GLU A 189 -12.57 -28.60 -7.19
N ARG A 190 -13.34 -29.12 -8.14
CA ARG A 190 -14.37 -28.36 -8.83
C ARG A 190 -15.67 -28.31 -8.02
N ILE A 191 -16.20 -27.10 -7.87
CA ILE A 191 -17.53 -26.79 -7.41
C ILE A 191 -18.34 -26.39 -8.65
N ASN A 192 -19.36 -27.18 -8.96
CA ASN A 192 -20.23 -26.90 -10.09
C ASN A 192 -21.20 -25.80 -9.70
N ILE A 193 -21.30 -24.79 -10.56
CA ILE A 193 -22.15 -23.61 -10.34
C ILE A 193 -23.37 -23.64 -11.27
N SER A 194 -23.47 -24.71 -12.06
CA SER A 194 -24.56 -24.98 -12.98
C SER A 194 -25.88 -25.14 -12.22
N GLN A 195 -26.86 -24.30 -12.52
CA GLN A 195 -28.27 -24.57 -12.22
C GLN A 195 -28.82 -25.69 -13.09
#